data_AF-A0AAN8NVE4-F1
#
_entry.id   AF-A0AAN8NVE4-F1
#
_cell.length_a   1.000
_cell.length_b   1.000
_cell.length_c   1.000
_cell.angle_alpha   90.00
_cell.angle_beta   90.00
_cell.angle_gamma   90.00
#
_symmetry.space_group_name_H-M   'P 1'
#
loop_
_entity.id
_entity.type
_entity.pdbx_description
1 polymer ?
#
loop_
_entity_poly.entity_id
_entity_poly.type
_entity_poly.pdbx_seq_one_letter_code
_entity_poly.pdbx_strand_id
1 'polypeptide(L)'
;MFLSRHGYSPDIPGLPRYSYIGDRKTGVYNLKITNVSLEDDAEFQCQVGPASYNKAIRANARLTVIAPPSSIEIINHSSNDKIEIRENQELEIECLVKNSKPAAKVVWYRGDTELKPGRSSETVIDVPEGRLIRYNVLSKIKIKPTAEDDVSEYTCEARHEALPQDMPLRSTVSLSVLYPPGLPYIEGYTEGETIRRGQTVELICRSRGGNPPAQLIWYKNGEQIRMAYRTVGRLSENIYTFTADSSDNKAKYKCEASNVMSPAPLKAEVTLSVLCEYQNFVDFAQVRVGDEAKTCEWRYPWETI
;
A
#
# COMPACT_ATOMS: atom_id res chain seq x y z
N MET A 1 -3.20 -59.86 -19.31
CA MET A 1 -2.22 -60.09 -20.39
C MET A 1 -2.96 -60.81 -21.52
N PHE A 2 -3.30 -60.12 -22.61
CA PHE A 2 -3.96 -60.73 -23.77
C PHE A 2 -2.93 -60.92 -24.88
N LEU A 3 -2.71 -62.18 -25.27
CA LEU A 3 -1.87 -62.58 -26.40
C LEU A 3 -2.77 -62.72 -27.64
N SER A 4 -2.60 -61.83 -28.61
CA SER A 4 -3.07 -62.03 -29.99
C SER A 4 -1.88 -62.43 -30.86
N ARG A 5 -2.06 -63.47 -31.67
CA ARG A 5 -1.02 -64.22 -32.41
C ARG A 5 -0.43 -63.50 -33.63
N HIS A 6 -0.75 -62.23 -33.86
CA HIS A 6 -0.11 -61.40 -34.88
C HIS A 6 0.05 -59.97 -34.35
N GLY A 7 1.30 -59.50 -34.23
CA GLY A 7 1.64 -58.10 -33.97
C GLY A 7 0.98 -57.48 -32.73
N TYR A 8 1.60 -57.61 -31.56
CA TYR A 8 1.10 -56.93 -30.36
C TYR A 8 1.16 -55.41 -30.54
N SER A 9 -0.01 -54.77 -30.66
CA SER A 9 -0.15 -53.31 -30.69
C SER A 9 0.38 -52.71 -29.38
N PRO A 10 1.19 -51.63 -29.43
CA PRO A 10 1.59 -50.90 -28.23
C PRO A 10 0.39 -50.27 -27.49
N ASP A 11 -0.77 -50.16 -28.14
CA ASP A 11 -1.97 -49.54 -27.58
C ASP A 11 -2.73 -50.49 -26.66
N ILE A 12 -3.25 -49.94 -25.56
CA ILE A 12 -4.07 -50.69 -24.62
C ILE A 12 -5.54 -50.61 -25.07
N PRO A 13 -6.21 -51.73 -25.41
CA PRO A 13 -7.59 -51.71 -25.87
C PRO A 13 -8.53 -51.06 -24.87
N GLY A 14 -9.40 -50.15 -25.36
CA GLY A 14 -10.35 -49.40 -24.53
C GLY A 14 -9.73 -48.23 -23.76
N LEU A 15 -8.40 -48.02 -23.82
CA LEU A 15 -7.70 -46.93 -23.16
C LEU A 15 -6.82 -46.16 -24.17
N PRO A 16 -7.41 -45.26 -24.99
CA PRO A 16 -6.71 -44.63 -26.11
C PRO A 16 -5.54 -43.73 -25.72
N ARG A 17 -5.48 -43.27 -24.46
CA ARG A 17 -4.38 -42.46 -23.92
C ARG A 17 -3.23 -43.29 -23.36
N TYR A 18 -3.40 -44.61 -23.26
CA TYR A 18 -2.49 -45.52 -22.56
C TYR A 18 -1.80 -46.44 -23.57
N SER A 19 -0.48 -46.51 -23.48
CA SER A 19 0.33 -47.37 -24.34
C SER A 19 1.53 -47.94 -23.60
N TYR A 20 2.12 -49.01 -24.13
CA TYR A 20 3.37 -49.56 -23.62
C TYR A 20 4.54 -49.15 -24.52
N ILE A 21 5.62 -48.66 -23.89
CA ILE A 21 6.90 -48.36 -24.55
C ILE A 21 8.03 -49.15 -23.89
N GLY A 22 9.11 -49.43 -24.62
CA GLY A 22 10.26 -50.16 -24.09
C GLY A 22 10.81 -51.19 -25.08
N ASP A 23 11.94 -51.81 -24.72
CA ASP A 23 12.57 -52.83 -25.53
C ASP A 23 12.21 -54.24 -25.04
N ARG A 24 11.46 -54.94 -25.88
CA ARG A 24 10.99 -56.30 -25.60
C ARG A 24 12.11 -57.32 -25.54
N LYS A 25 13.19 -57.12 -26.29
CA LYS A 25 14.33 -58.05 -26.31
C LYS A 25 15.06 -58.07 -24.98
N THR A 26 15.05 -56.94 -24.28
CA THR A 26 15.67 -56.77 -22.96
C THR A 26 14.64 -56.89 -21.82
N GLY A 27 13.37 -57.15 -22.13
CA GLY A 27 12.31 -57.35 -21.13
C GLY A 27 11.81 -56.06 -20.47
N VAL A 28 12.03 -54.90 -21.10
CA VAL A 28 11.63 -53.59 -20.55
C VAL A 28 10.23 -53.21 -21.03
N TYR A 29 9.33 -52.97 -20.08
CA TYR A 29 7.96 -52.54 -20.33
C TYR A 29 7.63 -51.34 -19.44
N ASN A 30 7.42 -50.17 -20.06
CA ASN A 30 7.03 -48.94 -19.39
C ASN A 30 5.63 -48.54 -19.84
N LEU A 31 4.81 -48.10 -18.88
CA LEU A 31 3.51 -47.51 -19.17
C LEU A 31 3.70 -46.06 -19.60
N LYS A 32 3.13 -45.67 -20.74
CA LYS A 32 3.07 -44.29 -21.22
C LYS A 32 1.62 -43.83 -21.25
N ILE A 33 1.35 -42.73 -20.57
CA ILE A 33 0.04 -42.05 -20.57
C ILE A 33 0.21 -40.69 -21.26
N THR A 34 -0.55 -40.44 -22.31
CA THR A 34 -0.54 -39.15 -23.04
C THR A 34 -1.74 -38.30 -22.63
N ASN A 35 -1.59 -36.97 -22.63
CA ASN A 35 -2.63 -36.03 -22.21
C ASN A 35 -3.18 -36.39 -20.82
N VAL A 36 -2.30 -36.39 -19.82
CA VAL A 36 -2.61 -36.78 -18.44
C VAL A 36 -3.71 -35.88 -17.90
N SER A 37 -4.67 -36.50 -17.20
CA SER A 37 -5.81 -35.86 -16.56
C SER A 37 -5.80 -36.20 -15.06
N LEU A 38 -6.56 -35.47 -14.27
CA LEU A 38 -6.69 -35.74 -12.83
C LEU A 38 -7.18 -37.17 -12.52
N GLU A 39 -7.92 -37.78 -13.43
CA GLU A 39 -8.42 -39.16 -13.33
C GLU A 39 -7.33 -40.23 -13.37
N ASP A 40 -6.13 -39.88 -13.85
CA ASP A 40 -5.00 -40.78 -13.91
C ASP A 40 -4.22 -40.83 -12.58
N ASP A 41 -4.61 -40.01 -11.58
CA ASP A 41 -4.04 -40.09 -10.22
C ASP A 41 -4.47 -41.39 -9.54
N ALA A 42 -3.59 -42.38 -9.60
CA ALA A 42 -3.89 -43.74 -9.18
C ALA A 42 -2.61 -44.52 -8.85
N GLU A 43 -2.81 -45.67 -8.23
CA GLU A 43 -1.77 -46.69 -8.09
C GLU A 43 -1.84 -47.65 -9.28
N PHE A 44 -0.73 -47.75 -10.01
CA PHE A 44 -0.53 -48.67 -11.12
C PHE A 44 0.30 -49.86 -10.66
N GLN A 45 0.08 -51.02 -11.27
CA GLN A 45 0.86 -52.21 -10.97
C GLN A 45 1.38 -52.86 -12.26
N CYS A 46 2.69 -53.01 -12.36
CA CYS A 46 3.32 -53.83 -13.38
C CYS A 46 3.19 -55.31 -12.98
N GLN A 47 2.74 -56.14 -13.91
CA GLN A 47 2.48 -57.56 -13.68
C GLN A 47 3.14 -58.44 -14.73
N VAL A 48 4.03 -59.32 -14.29
CA VAL A 48 4.61 -60.39 -15.13
C VAL A 48 4.01 -61.72 -14.69
N GLY A 49 3.48 -62.48 -15.66
CA GLY A 49 2.93 -63.81 -15.40
C GLY A 49 4.02 -64.79 -14.92
N PRO A 50 3.66 -65.89 -14.25
CA PRO A 50 4.61 -66.94 -13.93
C PRO A 50 5.16 -67.58 -15.21
N ALA A 51 6.42 -68.01 -15.20
CA ALA A 51 7.06 -68.67 -16.35
C ALA A 51 7.99 -69.79 -15.88
N SER A 52 7.69 -71.04 -16.27
CA SER A 52 8.43 -72.27 -15.94
C SER A 52 8.81 -72.40 -14.45
N TYR A 53 9.97 -71.84 -14.06
CA TYR A 53 10.54 -71.88 -12.71
C TYR A 53 10.42 -70.54 -11.94
N ASN A 54 9.92 -69.49 -12.58
CA ASN A 54 9.78 -68.16 -12.00
C ASN A 54 8.35 -67.92 -11.53
N LYS A 55 8.23 -67.42 -10.29
CA LYS A 55 6.96 -66.92 -9.75
C LYS A 55 6.55 -65.64 -10.46
N ALA A 56 5.26 -65.32 -10.38
CA ALA A 56 4.73 -64.06 -10.88
C ALA A 56 5.42 -62.87 -10.18
N ILE A 57 5.78 -61.85 -10.95
CA ILE A 57 6.41 -60.62 -10.45
C ILE A 57 5.37 -59.50 -10.47
N ARG A 58 5.33 -58.70 -9.40
CA ARG A 58 4.45 -57.54 -9.25
C ARG A 58 5.27 -56.36 -8.75
N ALA A 59 5.05 -55.18 -9.31
CA ALA A 59 5.67 -53.94 -8.85
C ALA A 59 4.65 -52.81 -8.90
N ASN A 60 4.44 -52.10 -7.79
CA ASN A 60 3.51 -50.99 -7.71
C ASN A 60 4.22 -49.66 -8.04
N ALA A 61 3.47 -48.71 -8.61
CA ALA A 61 3.92 -47.35 -8.86
C ALA A 61 2.74 -46.39 -8.63
N ARG A 62 2.95 -45.32 -7.87
CA ARG A 62 1.94 -44.27 -7.67
C ARG A 62 2.16 -43.15 -8.68
N LEU A 63 1.13 -42.80 -9.45
CA LEU A 63 1.09 -41.57 -10.23
C LEU A 63 0.28 -40.54 -9.46
N THR A 64 0.90 -39.41 -9.12
CA THR A 64 0.21 -38.25 -8.54
C THR A 64 0.09 -37.18 -9.60
N VAL A 65 -1.12 -36.74 -9.88
CA VAL A 65 -1.38 -35.68 -10.87
C VAL A 65 -1.64 -34.38 -10.13
N ILE A 66 -0.79 -33.38 -10.36
CA ILE A 66 -0.90 -32.03 -9.80
C ILE A 66 -1.63 -31.10 -10.77
N ALA A 67 -2.36 -30.12 -10.25
CA ALA A 67 -3.07 -29.11 -11.03
C ALA A 67 -2.84 -27.72 -10.43
N PRO A 68 -2.45 -26.73 -11.25
CA PRO A 68 -2.24 -25.37 -10.75
C PRO A 68 -3.56 -24.77 -10.26
N PRO A 69 -3.50 -23.77 -9.37
CA PRO A 69 -4.67 -22.98 -9.03
C PRO A 69 -5.29 -22.34 -10.28
N SER A 70 -6.62 -22.31 -10.32
CA SER A 70 -7.39 -21.72 -11.43
C SER A 70 -7.52 -20.19 -11.33
N SER A 71 -7.52 -19.63 -10.12
CA SER A 71 -7.63 -18.20 -9.88
C SER A 71 -7.14 -17.84 -8.47
N ILE A 72 -6.80 -16.56 -8.30
CA ILE A 72 -6.52 -15.92 -7.02
C ILE A 72 -7.32 -14.60 -6.97
N GLU A 73 -7.91 -14.29 -5.83
CA GLU A 73 -8.61 -13.02 -5.64
C GLU A 73 -8.53 -12.58 -4.18
N ILE A 74 -8.40 -11.28 -3.96
CA ILE A 74 -8.65 -10.68 -2.65
C ILE A 74 -10.16 -10.44 -2.54
N ILE A 75 -10.80 -11.03 -1.52
CA ILE A 75 -12.27 -11.05 -1.41
C ILE A 75 -12.81 -9.62 -1.31
N ASN A 76 -13.91 -9.35 -2.02
CA ASN A 76 -14.58 -8.04 -2.12
C ASN A 76 -13.76 -6.93 -2.77
N HIS A 77 -12.58 -7.24 -3.32
CA HIS A 77 -11.71 -6.27 -3.97
C HIS A 77 -11.32 -6.74 -5.36
N SER A 78 -11.39 -5.81 -6.33
CA SER A 78 -10.80 -6.06 -7.64
C SER A 78 -9.27 -5.98 -7.58
N SER A 79 -8.57 -6.55 -8.56
CA SER A 79 -7.11 -6.40 -8.62
C SER A 79 -6.75 -4.92 -8.77
N ASN A 80 -5.85 -4.43 -7.92
CA ASN A 80 -5.42 -3.04 -7.81
C ASN A 80 -6.48 -2.08 -7.23
N ASP A 81 -7.47 -2.61 -6.51
CA ASP A 81 -8.43 -1.80 -5.77
C ASP A 81 -7.75 -1.03 -4.61
N LYS A 82 -8.40 0.05 -4.16
CA LYS A 82 -7.94 0.90 -3.07
C LYS A 82 -8.79 0.70 -1.83
N ILE A 83 -8.19 0.16 -0.76
CA ILE A 83 -8.86 -0.02 0.53
C ILE A 83 -8.67 1.26 1.35
N GLU A 84 -9.75 2.02 1.53
CA GLU A 84 -9.76 3.18 2.43
C GLU A 84 -9.96 2.74 3.88
N ILE A 85 -9.07 3.17 4.77
CA ILE A 85 -9.06 2.74 6.18
C ILE A 85 -8.47 3.85 7.05
N ARG A 86 -8.97 4.04 8.27
CA ARG A 86 -8.35 4.99 9.21
C ARG A 86 -7.05 4.43 9.80
N GLU A 87 -6.09 5.29 10.10
CA GLU A 87 -4.87 4.86 10.79
C GLU A 87 -5.19 4.16 12.12
N ASN A 88 -4.38 3.17 12.46
CA ASN A 88 -4.48 2.32 13.64
C ASN A 88 -5.78 1.50 13.75
N GLN A 89 -6.70 1.61 12.78
CA GLN A 89 -7.86 0.74 12.66
C GLN A 89 -7.41 -0.65 12.19
N GLU A 90 -7.93 -1.69 12.83
CA GLU A 90 -7.65 -3.07 12.43
C GLU A 90 -8.36 -3.39 11.11
N LEU A 91 -7.60 -3.93 10.16
CA LEU A 91 -8.05 -4.36 8.84
C LEU A 91 -7.70 -5.84 8.66
N GLU A 92 -8.71 -6.64 8.32
CA GLU A 92 -8.53 -8.04 7.90
C GLU A 92 -8.62 -8.10 6.38
N ILE A 93 -7.60 -8.66 5.72
CA ILE A 93 -7.57 -8.86 4.27
C ILE A 93 -7.62 -10.37 4.02
N GLU A 94 -8.55 -10.79 3.16
CA GLU A 94 -8.78 -12.19 2.82
C GLU A 94 -8.43 -12.47 1.36
N CYS A 95 -7.68 -13.53 1.11
CA CYS A 95 -7.29 -13.97 -0.23
C CYS A 95 -7.74 -15.41 -0.45
N LEU A 96 -8.44 -15.64 -1.57
CA LEU A 96 -8.98 -16.94 -1.96
C LEU A 96 -8.25 -17.47 -3.20
N VAL A 97 -7.59 -18.61 -3.05
CA VAL A 97 -6.97 -19.36 -4.14
C VAL A 97 -7.85 -20.55 -4.48
N LYS A 98 -8.22 -20.74 -5.76
CA LYS A 98 -9.23 -21.75 -6.16
C LYS A 98 -8.68 -22.92 -6.95
N ASN A 99 -9.22 -24.12 -6.69
CA ASN A 99 -9.10 -25.35 -7.49
C ASN A 99 -7.67 -25.87 -7.74
N SER A 100 -6.81 -25.82 -6.73
CA SER A 100 -5.44 -26.35 -6.77
C SER A 100 -5.34 -27.82 -6.34
N LYS A 101 -4.33 -28.55 -6.82
CA LYS A 101 -3.99 -29.89 -6.33
C LYS A 101 -2.47 -30.13 -6.37
N PRO A 102 -1.79 -30.34 -5.23
CA PRO A 102 -2.30 -30.24 -3.86
C PRO A 102 -2.75 -28.81 -3.49
N ALA A 103 -3.20 -28.59 -2.25
CA ALA A 103 -3.52 -27.26 -1.77
C ALA A 103 -2.31 -26.31 -1.94
N ALA A 104 -2.53 -25.16 -2.58
CA ALA A 104 -1.51 -24.15 -2.76
C ALA A 104 -1.16 -23.44 -1.44
N LYS A 105 0.09 -23.03 -1.28
CA LYS A 105 0.51 -22.19 -0.15
C LYS A 105 0.28 -20.72 -0.50
N VAL A 106 -0.25 -19.91 0.43
CA VAL A 106 -0.43 -18.48 0.21
C VAL A 106 0.66 -17.69 0.92
N VAL A 107 1.32 -16.80 0.19
CA VAL A 107 2.36 -15.93 0.73
C VAL A 107 1.94 -14.49 0.57
N TRP A 108 2.03 -13.73 1.66
CA TRP A 108 1.67 -12.33 1.69
C TRP A 108 2.90 -11.44 1.61
N TYR A 109 2.77 -10.35 0.87
CA TYR A 109 3.79 -9.32 0.71
C TYR A 109 3.23 -7.95 1.07
N ARG A 110 4.07 -7.13 1.69
CA ARG A 110 3.88 -5.67 1.80
C ARG A 110 4.92 -5.01 0.89
N GLY A 111 4.46 -4.37 -0.19
CA GLY A 111 5.32 -4.03 -1.32
C GLY A 111 6.05 -5.29 -1.82
N ASP A 112 7.38 -5.24 -1.87
CA ASP A 112 8.22 -6.37 -2.28
C ASP A 112 8.68 -7.27 -1.10
N THR A 113 8.28 -6.95 0.13
CA THR A 113 8.75 -7.66 1.33
C THR A 113 7.75 -8.73 1.76
N GLU A 114 8.19 -9.99 1.81
CA GLU A 114 7.40 -11.10 2.34
C GLU A 114 7.09 -10.88 3.83
N LEU A 115 5.83 -11.02 4.22
CA LEU A 115 5.40 -10.93 5.61
C LEU A 115 5.95 -12.12 6.40
N LYS A 116 6.35 -11.87 7.65
CA LYS A 116 6.89 -12.92 8.52
C LYS A 116 5.90 -14.08 8.70
N PRO A 117 6.39 -15.33 8.80
CA PRO A 117 5.54 -16.49 9.12
C PRO A 117 4.68 -16.27 10.37
N GLY A 118 3.46 -16.79 10.36
CA GLY A 118 2.51 -16.66 11.47
C GLY A 118 1.72 -15.34 11.50
N ARG A 119 1.95 -14.43 10.55
CA ARG A 119 1.10 -13.24 10.33
C ARG A 119 -0.19 -13.56 9.56
N SER A 120 -0.23 -14.69 8.86
CA SER A 120 -1.39 -15.19 8.14
C SER A 120 -1.99 -16.42 8.81
N SER A 121 -3.30 -16.59 8.65
CA SER A 121 -4.01 -17.83 8.94
C SER A 121 -4.54 -18.42 7.63
N GLU A 122 -4.43 -19.73 7.45
CA GLU A 122 -4.88 -20.43 6.25
C GLU A 122 -5.93 -21.48 6.60
N THR A 123 -6.98 -21.53 5.79
CA THR A 123 -8.02 -22.56 5.83
C THR A 123 -8.07 -23.26 4.48
N VAL A 124 -7.79 -24.56 4.47
CA VAL A 124 -7.94 -25.41 3.28
C VAL A 124 -9.37 -25.93 3.21
N ILE A 125 -9.99 -25.80 2.04
CA ILE A 125 -11.37 -26.18 1.77
C ILE A 125 -11.36 -27.21 0.64
N ASP A 126 -11.84 -28.41 0.94
CA ASP A 126 -11.94 -29.48 -0.05
C ASP A 126 -13.04 -29.18 -1.07
N VAL A 127 -12.69 -29.33 -2.35
CA VAL A 127 -13.59 -29.21 -3.49
C VAL A 127 -13.67 -30.58 -4.18
N PRO A 128 -14.62 -31.44 -3.75
CA PRO A 128 -14.79 -32.76 -4.35
C PRO A 128 -15.40 -32.63 -5.75
N GLU A 129 -14.78 -33.30 -6.72
CA GLU A 129 -15.23 -33.38 -8.11
C GLU A 129 -15.29 -34.87 -8.52
N GLY A 130 -16.36 -35.55 -8.06
CA GLY A 130 -16.49 -37.00 -8.19
C GLY A 130 -15.44 -37.75 -7.36
N ARG A 131 -14.56 -38.51 -8.03
CA ARG A 131 -13.41 -39.20 -7.41
C ARG A 131 -12.17 -38.32 -7.23
N LEU A 132 -12.22 -37.10 -7.74
CA LEU A 132 -11.11 -36.15 -7.73
C LEU A 132 -11.27 -35.17 -6.57
N ILE A 133 -10.16 -34.76 -5.99
CA ILE A 133 -10.14 -33.75 -4.93
C ILE A 133 -9.24 -32.62 -5.38
N ARG A 134 -9.81 -31.42 -5.42
CA ARG A 134 -9.08 -30.16 -5.49
C ARG A 134 -9.29 -29.39 -4.20
N TYR A 135 -8.51 -28.33 -4.02
CA TYR A 135 -8.53 -27.52 -2.83
C TYR A 135 -8.66 -26.04 -3.17
N ASN A 136 -9.54 -25.37 -2.45
CA ASN A 136 -9.50 -23.94 -2.28
C ASN A 136 -8.72 -23.61 -1.01
N VAL A 137 -8.00 -22.50 -1.00
CA VAL A 137 -7.25 -22.04 0.17
C VAL A 137 -7.65 -20.61 0.45
N LEU A 138 -8.22 -20.39 1.63
CA LEU A 138 -8.54 -19.07 2.15
C LEU A 138 -7.42 -18.64 3.11
N SER A 139 -6.71 -17.58 2.78
CA SER A 139 -5.67 -17.01 3.63
C SER A 139 -6.08 -15.63 4.12
N LYS A 140 -5.88 -15.35 5.41
CA LYS A 140 -6.23 -14.06 6.01
C LYS A 140 -5.04 -13.43 6.71
N ILE A 141 -4.90 -12.11 6.60
CA ILE A 141 -3.97 -11.32 7.41
C ILE A 141 -4.72 -10.24 8.18
N LYS A 142 -4.25 -9.94 9.39
CA LYS A 142 -4.71 -8.80 10.19
C LYS A 142 -3.60 -7.77 10.32
N ILE A 143 -3.91 -6.54 9.95
CA ILE A 143 -2.96 -5.42 10.00
C ILE A 143 -3.59 -4.23 10.71
N LYS A 144 -2.75 -3.37 11.26
CA LYS A 144 -3.13 -2.05 11.81
C LYS A 144 -2.28 -1.00 11.09
N PRO A 145 -2.76 -0.48 9.95
CA PRO A 145 -2.00 0.44 9.11
C PRO A 145 -1.74 1.76 9.84
N THR A 146 -0.58 2.35 9.62
CA THR A 146 -0.16 3.68 10.08
C THR A 146 -0.12 4.66 8.91
N ALA A 147 0.15 5.94 9.16
CA ALA A 147 0.37 6.94 8.12
C ALA A 147 1.49 6.57 7.11
N GLU A 148 2.43 5.70 7.49
CA GLU A 148 3.51 5.19 6.62
C GLU A 148 3.03 4.07 5.68
N ASP A 149 1.89 3.44 6.00
CA ASP A 149 1.25 2.41 5.19
C ASP A 149 0.35 3.01 4.09
N ASP A 150 0.18 4.33 4.05
CA ASP A 150 -0.56 5.02 3.00
C ASP A 150 0.07 4.78 1.63
N VAL A 151 -0.73 4.36 0.66
CA VAL A 151 -0.30 3.93 -0.69
C VAL A 151 0.53 2.64 -0.68
N SER A 152 0.70 1.96 0.47
CA SER A 152 1.37 0.66 0.51
C SER A 152 0.51 -0.42 -0.16
N GLU A 153 1.16 -1.30 -0.90
CA GLU A 153 0.53 -2.43 -1.56
C GLU A 153 0.61 -3.70 -0.70
N TYR A 154 -0.48 -4.45 -0.67
CA TYR A 154 -0.55 -5.78 -0.09
C TYR A 154 -0.88 -6.79 -1.19
N THR A 155 0.01 -7.77 -1.36
CA THR A 155 -0.09 -8.79 -2.40
C THR A 155 -0.20 -10.16 -1.77
N CYS A 156 -1.19 -10.95 -2.18
CA CYS A 156 -1.18 -12.39 -1.94
C CYS A 156 -0.69 -13.13 -3.19
N GLU A 157 0.21 -14.08 -2.99
CA GLU A 157 0.80 -14.93 -4.02
C GLU A 157 0.46 -16.40 -3.72
N ALA A 158 -0.01 -17.13 -4.73
CA ALA A 158 -0.14 -18.58 -4.65
C ALA A 158 1.17 -19.26 -5.06
N ARG A 159 1.74 -20.06 -4.15
CA ARG A 159 2.89 -20.93 -4.43
C ARG A 159 2.41 -22.38 -4.62
N HIS A 160 2.69 -22.93 -5.80
CA HIS A 160 2.28 -24.28 -6.18
C HIS A 160 3.25 -24.86 -7.21
N GLU A 161 3.61 -26.14 -7.11
CA GLU A 161 4.61 -26.81 -7.96
C GLU A 161 4.24 -26.83 -9.45
N ALA A 162 2.94 -26.81 -9.75
CA ALA A 162 2.42 -26.76 -11.12
C ALA A 162 2.40 -25.34 -11.73
N LEU A 163 2.81 -24.31 -10.99
CA LEU A 163 2.96 -22.95 -11.53
C LEU A 163 4.40 -22.73 -12.01
N PRO A 164 4.61 -22.07 -13.17
CA PRO A 164 5.94 -21.65 -13.61
C PRO A 164 6.55 -20.66 -12.61
N GLN A 165 7.86 -20.78 -12.35
CA GLN A 165 8.55 -19.90 -11.39
C GLN A 165 8.56 -18.42 -11.83
N ASP A 166 8.53 -18.19 -13.13
CA ASP A 166 8.51 -16.87 -13.77
C ASP A 166 7.10 -16.28 -13.95
N MET A 167 6.06 -17.05 -13.67
CA MET A 167 4.66 -16.63 -13.80
C MET A 167 3.86 -16.97 -12.53
N PRO A 168 4.17 -16.31 -11.39
CA PRO A 168 3.42 -16.52 -10.15
C PRO A 168 2.00 -15.95 -10.28
N LEU A 169 1.05 -16.63 -9.65
CA LEU A 169 -0.34 -16.18 -9.60
C LEU A 169 -0.52 -15.27 -8.39
N ARG A 170 -0.82 -13.97 -8.62
CA ARG A 170 -0.88 -12.92 -7.59
C ARG A 170 -2.15 -12.09 -7.67
N SER A 171 -2.58 -11.54 -6.52
CA SER A 171 -3.61 -10.50 -6.42
C SER A 171 -3.13 -9.41 -5.47
N THR A 172 -3.32 -8.16 -5.85
CA THR A 172 -2.78 -6.99 -5.15
C THR A 172 -3.88 -5.97 -4.84
N VAL A 173 -3.82 -5.35 -3.67
CA VAL A 173 -4.61 -4.17 -3.28
C VAL A 173 -3.68 -3.10 -2.73
N SER A 174 -4.07 -1.83 -2.85
CA SER A 174 -3.34 -0.70 -2.25
C SER A 174 -4.15 -0.08 -1.12
N LEU A 175 -3.48 0.44 -0.09
CA LEU A 175 -4.15 1.13 1.00
C LEU A 175 -4.27 2.64 0.72
N SER A 176 -5.40 3.23 1.09
CA SER A 176 -5.58 4.67 1.26
C SER A 176 -5.81 4.91 2.75
N VAL A 177 -4.74 5.16 3.50
CA VAL A 177 -4.83 5.28 4.95
C VAL A 177 -5.22 6.72 5.28
N LEU A 178 -6.28 6.93 6.05
CA LEU A 178 -6.76 8.24 6.48
C LEU A 178 -6.11 8.62 7.82
N TYR A 179 -5.39 9.73 7.86
CA TYR A 179 -4.65 10.22 9.04
C TYR A 179 -4.54 11.76 9.02
N PRO A 180 -4.36 12.41 10.19
CA PRO A 180 -4.19 13.86 10.28
C PRO A 180 -2.88 14.34 9.63
N PRO A 181 -2.79 15.62 9.24
CA PRO A 181 -1.55 16.18 8.75
C PRO A 181 -0.55 16.39 9.90
N GLY A 182 0.72 16.61 9.54
CA GLY A 182 1.76 16.98 10.50
C GLY A 182 1.62 18.41 11.01
N LEU A 183 2.36 18.72 12.08
CA LEU A 183 2.44 20.08 12.62
C LEU A 183 2.84 21.08 11.53
N PRO A 184 2.12 22.21 11.38
CA PRO A 184 2.54 23.24 10.46
C PRO A 184 3.81 23.92 10.94
N TYR A 185 4.55 24.52 10.03
CA TYR A 185 5.68 25.39 10.32
C TYR A 185 5.62 26.63 9.41
N ILE A 186 6.16 27.73 9.92
CA ILE A 186 6.16 29.04 9.26
C ILE A 186 7.57 29.35 8.79
N GLU A 187 7.72 29.69 7.51
CA GLU A 187 8.93 30.21 6.92
C GLU A 187 8.74 31.68 6.51
N GLY A 188 9.85 32.37 6.22
CA GLY A 188 9.85 33.77 5.79
C GLY A 188 9.98 34.80 6.92
N TYR A 189 10.06 34.34 8.17
CA TYR A 189 10.40 35.16 9.33
C TYR A 189 11.09 34.30 10.40
N THR A 190 12.16 34.82 10.99
CA THR A 190 12.79 34.20 12.17
C THR A 190 12.45 34.99 13.43
N GLU A 191 12.00 34.33 14.49
CA GLU A 191 11.65 35.01 15.74
C GLU A 191 12.84 35.83 16.28
N GLY A 192 12.64 37.14 16.48
CA GLY A 192 13.68 38.09 16.88
C GLY A 192 14.25 38.93 15.73
N GLU A 193 13.96 38.59 14.48
CA GLU A 193 14.24 39.45 13.32
C GLU A 193 13.40 40.74 13.40
N THR A 194 13.96 41.84 12.88
CA THR A 194 13.26 43.12 12.82
C THR A 194 12.91 43.47 11.38
N ILE A 195 11.62 43.72 11.14
CA ILE A 195 11.08 44.08 9.83
C ILE A 195 10.92 45.61 9.80
N ARG A 196 11.25 46.25 8.68
CA ARG A 196 11.03 47.71 8.55
C ARG A 196 9.60 47.98 8.08
N ARG A 197 8.98 49.04 8.61
CA ARG A 197 7.71 49.54 8.06
C ARG A 197 7.87 49.82 6.55
N GLY A 198 6.92 49.37 5.75
CA GLY A 198 6.95 49.50 4.28
C GLY A 198 7.71 48.36 3.58
N GLN A 199 8.38 47.47 4.32
CA GLN A 199 9.01 46.28 3.76
C GLN A 199 7.94 45.26 3.35
N THR A 200 8.11 44.62 2.19
CA THR A 200 7.30 43.47 1.79
C THR A 200 7.73 42.24 2.58
N VAL A 201 6.77 41.59 3.24
CA VAL A 201 6.95 40.37 4.03
C VAL A 201 6.18 39.25 3.36
N GLU A 202 6.79 38.07 3.27
CA GLU A 202 6.16 36.85 2.78
C GLU A 202 6.24 35.79 3.87
N LEU A 203 5.10 35.45 4.47
CA LEU A 203 4.99 34.35 5.42
C LEU A 203 4.45 33.11 4.70
N ILE A 204 5.20 32.01 4.79
CA ILE A 204 4.86 30.75 4.14
C ILE A 204 4.50 29.73 5.21
N CYS A 205 3.24 29.30 5.26
CA CYS A 205 2.85 28.19 6.12
C CYS A 205 2.88 26.89 5.34
N ARG A 206 3.53 25.87 5.89
CA ARG A 206 3.63 24.54 5.30
C ARG A 206 3.22 23.48 6.31
N SER A 207 2.51 22.46 5.84
CA SER A 207 2.22 21.24 6.61
C SER A 207 2.42 20.02 5.71
N ARG A 208 3.12 19.01 6.25
CA ARG A 208 3.45 17.76 5.54
C ARG A 208 2.54 16.61 5.99
N GLY A 209 2.24 15.71 5.08
CA GLY A 209 1.37 14.56 5.32
C GLY A 209 -0.12 14.93 5.31
N GLY A 210 -0.91 14.04 5.90
CA GLY A 210 -2.36 14.08 5.88
C GLY A 210 -2.92 13.38 4.64
N ASN A 211 -3.84 12.46 4.87
CA ASN A 211 -4.73 11.95 3.84
C ASN A 211 -6.18 12.02 4.40
N PRO A 212 -7.04 12.91 3.87
CA PRO A 212 -6.75 13.89 2.82
C PRO A 212 -5.72 14.97 3.23
N PRO A 213 -5.10 15.69 2.28
CA PRO A 213 -4.15 16.76 2.58
C PRO A 213 -4.72 17.87 3.48
N ALA A 214 -3.83 18.58 4.20
CA ALA A 214 -4.23 19.65 5.11
C ALA A 214 -4.85 20.85 4.37
N GLN A 215 -5.92 21.40 4.95
CA GLN A 215 -6.37 22.76 4.71
C GLN A 215 -5.56 23.71 5.60
N LEU A 216 -5.06 24.81 5.04
CA LEU A 216 -4.24 25.79 5.77
C LEU A 216 -4.90 27.16 5.83
N ILE A 217 -4.96 27.73 7.03
CA ILE A 217 -5.60 29.01 7.31
C ILE A 217 -4.64 29.90 8.08
N TRP A 218 -4.50 31.15 7.63
CA TRP A 218 -3.78 32.19 8.35
C TRP A 218 -4.70 33.03 9.22
N TYR A 219 -4.21 33.37 10.40
CA TYR A 219 -4.81 34.30 11.34
C TYR A 219 -3.81 35.39 11.75
N LYS A 220 -4.29 36.62 11.89
CA LYS A 220 -3.58 37.74 12.52
C LYS A 220 -4.35 38.14 13.78
N ASN A 221 -3.73 38.07 14.94
CA ASN A 221 -4.36 38.43 16.23
C ASN A 221 -5.73 37.74 16.47
N GLY A 222 -5.89 36.52 15.95
CA GLY A 222 -7.13 35.74 16.07
C GLY A 222 -8.14 35.93 14.95
N GLU A 223 -7.96 36.91 14.06
CA GLU A 223 -8.83 37.12 12.90
C GLU A 223 -8.30 36.36 11.68
N GLN A 224 -9.19 35.66 10.96
CA GLN A 224 -8.81 34.92 9.76
C GLN A 224 -8.49 35.91 8.62
N ILE A 225 -7.27 35.83 8.09
CA ILE A 225 -6.81 36.73 7.01
C ILE A 225 -6.69 36.04 5.66
N ARG A 226 -6.48 34.71 5.61
CA ARG A 226 -6.30 33.99 4.35
C ARG A 226 -6.57 32.50 4.44
N MET A 227 -7.41 31.99 3.55
CA MET A 227 -7.70 30.56 3.34
C MET A 227 -7.49 30.21 1.87
N ALA A 228 -6.25 30.30 1.40
CA ALA A 228 -5.88 30.03 0.00
C ALA A 228 -4.62 29.17 -0.03
N TYR A 229 -4.84 27.86 0.12
CA TYR A 229 -3.78 26.85 0.17
C TYR A 229 -3.69 26.05 -1.13
N ARG A 230 -2.51 25.51 -1.40
CA ARG A 230 -2.23 24.57 -2.50
C ARG A 230 -1.59 23.31 -1.94
N THR A 231 -1.81 22.18 -2.59
CA THR A 231 -1.17 20.92 -2.22
C THR A 231 -0.32 20.40 -3.37
N VAL A 232 0.93 20.07 -3.09
CA VAL A 232 1.87 19.43 -4.02
C VAL A 232 2.40 18.15 -3.37
N GLY A 233 2.01 17.00 -3.90
CA GLY A 233 2.30 15.70 -3.28
C GLY A 233 1.71 15.63 -1.87
N ARG A 234 2.57 15.38 -0.87
CA ARG A 234 2.20 15.33 0.57
C ARG A 234 2.48 16.65 1.30
N LEU A 235 2.58 17.78 0.60
CA LEU A 235 2.84 19.10 1.21
C LEU A 235 1.71 20.05 0.87
N SER A 236 1.01 20.54 1.90
CA SER A 236 0.11 21.68 1.77
C SER A 236 0.85 22.97 2.12
N GLU A 237 0.58 24.04 1.38
CA GLU A 237 1.21 25.35 1.54
C GLU A 237 0.21 26.49 1.39
N ASN A 238 0.30 27.51 2.25
CA ASN A 238 -0.46 28.77 2.15
C ASN A 238 0.50 29.95 2.36
N ILE A 239 0.68 30.74 1.30
CA ILE A 239 1.59 31.89 1.28
C ILE A 239 0.78 33.17 1.52
N TYR A 240 1.19 33.97 2.50
CA TYR A 240 0.63 35.30 2.79
C TYR A 240 1.70 36.38 2.62
N THR A 241 1.53 37.21 1.58
CA THR A 241 2.41 38.33 1.27
C THR A 241 1.72 39.65 1.57
N PHE A 242 2.38 40.54 2.30
CA PHE A 242 1.85 41.86 2.69
C PHE A 242 2.97 42.89 2.83
N THR A 243 2.61 44.17 2.93
CA THR A 243 3.55 45.26 3.22
C THR A 243 3.43 45.60 4.70
N ALA A 244 4.53 45.52 5.45
CA ALA A 244 4.52 45.67 6.90
C ALA A 244 4.09 47.09 7.33
N ASP A 245 3.14 47.16 8.26
CA ASP A 245 2.65 48.39 8.85
C ASP A 245 2.81 48.41 10.38
N SER A 246 2.33 49.47 11.03
CA SER A 246 2.45 49.62 12.49
C SER A 246 1.60 48.60 13.27
N SER A 247 0.49 48.13 12.71
CA SER A 247 -0.38 47.11 13.32
C SER A 247 0.25 45.71 13.34
N ASP A 248 1.31 45.51 12.55
CA ASP A 248 2.07 44.25 12.52
C ASP A 248 3.10 44.14 13.65
N ASN A 249 3.47 45.26 14.28
CA ASN A 249 4.39 45.20 15.42
C ASN A 249 3.74 44.48 16.59
N LYS A 250 4.35 43.39 17.07
CA LYS A 250 3.82 42.48 18.09
C LYS A 250 2.52 41.77 17.69
N ALA A 251 2.16 41.79 16.41
CA ALA A 251 1.06 40.99 15.91
C ALA A 251 1.44 39.51 15.90
N LYS A 252 0.48 38.68 16.28
CA LYS A 252 0.59 37.22 16.28
C LYS A 252 0.05 36.67 14.98
N TYR A 253 0.94 36.12 14.18
CA TYR A 253 0.59 35.43 12.95
C TYR A 253 0.55 33.94 13.22
N LYS A 254 -0.66 33.38 13.20
CA LYS A 254 -0.92 31.97 13.48
C LYS A 254 -1.38 31.27 12.21
N CYS A 255 -0.72 30.18 11.85
CA CYS A 255 -1.21 29.26 10.83
C CYS A 255 -1.86 28.05 11.49
N GLU A 256 -3.05 27.67 11.01
CA GLU A 256 -3.73 26.44 11.38
C GLU A 256 -3.75 25.45 10.23
N ALA A 257 -3.51 24.18 10.54
CA ALA A 257 -3.53 23.05 9.62
C ALA A 257 -4.49 21.97 10.11
N SER A 258 -5.43 21.54 9.27
CA SER A 258 -6.40 20.50 9.62
C SER A 258 -6.91 19.74 8.40
N ASN A 259 -7.39 18.52 8.63
CA ASN A 259 -8.19 17.76 7.69
C ASN A 259 -9.34 17.07 8.45
N VAL A 260 -10.17 16.29 7.75
CA VAL A 260 -11.30 15.55 8.35
C VAL A 260 -10.88 14.50 9.41
N MET A 261 -9.61 14.14 9.46
CA MET A 261 -9.05 13.21 10.44
C MET A 261 -8.46 13.91 11.67
N SER A 262 -8.40 15.24 11.66
CA SER A 262 -7.84 16.04 12.75
C SER A 262 -8.91 16.28 13.83
N PRO A 263 -8.69 15.89 15.10
CA PRO A 263 -9.64 16.19 16.17
C PRO A 263 -9.71 17.70 16.50
N ALA A 264 -8.62 18.42 16.27
CA ALA A 264 -8.53 19.87 16.36
C ALA A 264 -7.46 20.37 15.38
N PRO A 265 -7.50 21.65 14.94
CA PRO A 265 -6.46 22.21 14.09
C PRO A 265 -5.10 22.24 14.80
N LEU A 266 -4.07 21.76 14.10
CA LEU A 266 -2.68 21.93 14.49
C LEU A 266 -2.25 23.36 14.19
N LYS A 267 -1.37 23.96 14.99
CA LYS A 267 -1.05 25.38 14.88
C LYS A 267 0.44 25.68 15.04
N ALA A 268 0.90 26.68 14.31
CA ALA A 268 2.18 27.35 14.47
C ALA A 268 1.93 28.85 14.56
N GLU A 269 2.71 29.55 15.36
CA GLU A 269 2.55 31.00 15.59
C GLU A 269 3.92 31.66 15.64
N VAL A 270 4.02 32.86 15.05
CA VAL A 270 5.18 33.75 15.15
C VAL A 270 4.71 35.15 15.57
N THR A 271 5.54 35.87 16.33
CA THR A 271 5.27 37.26 16.71
C THR A 271 6.20 38.19 15.97
N LEU A 272 5.65 39.03 15.09
CA LEU A 272 6.47 39.95 14.29
C LEU A 272 6.98 41.12 15.13
N SER A 273 8.19 41.57 14.83
CA SER A 273 8.75 42.83 15.37
C SER A 273 8.98 43.80 14.23
N VAL A 274 8.15 44.85 14.15
CA VAL A 274 8.22 45.85 13.07
C VAL A 274 8.77 47.16 13.63
N LEU A 275 9.91 47.58 13.10
CA LEU A 275 10.53 48.86 13.38
C LEU A 275 10.00 49.93 12.42
N CYS A 276 9.64 51.08 12.99
CA CYS A 276 9.48 52.29 12.22
C CYS A 276 10.87 52.94 12.12
N GLU A 277 11.45 53.07 10.92
CA GLU A 277 12.62 53.92 10.76
C GLU A 277 12.19 55.38 10.93
N TYR A 278 12.76 56.04 11.94
CA TYR A 278 12.81 57.48 11.99
C TYR A 278 13.60 57.93 10.76
N GLN A 279 12.95 58.52 9.76
CA GLN A 279 13.70 59.33 8.81
C GLN A 279 14.31 60.45 9.64
N ASN A 280 15.64 60.41 9.82
CA ASN A 280 16.42 61.53 10.28
C ASN A 280 16.07 62.74 9.41
N PHE A 281 15.10 63.54 9.86
CA PHE A 281 15.06 64.92 9.42
C PHE A 281 16.22 65.59 10.12
N VAL A 282 17.20 65.94 9.30
CA VAL A 282 18.44 66.62 9.63
C VAL A 282 18.17 67.70 10.66
N ASP A 283 19.02 67.71 11.70
CA ASP A 283 19.18 68.73 12.71
C ASP A 283 19.08 70.14 12.10
N PHE A 284 17.88 70.73 12.14
CA PHE A 284 17.67 72.17 12.12
C PHE A 284 16.64 72.47 13.19
N ALA A 285 17.12 72.49 14.43
CA ALA A 285 16.47 73.17 15.53
C ALA A 285 16.37 74.67 15.22
N GLN A 286 15.32 75.08 14.48
CA GLN A 286 14.74 76.43 14.47
C GLN A 286 13.48 76.44 13.60
N VAL A 287 12.32 76.49 14.25
CA VAL A 287 10.99 76.63 13.63
C VAL A 287 10.54 78.09 13.77
N ARG A 288 9.98 78.71 12.73
CA ARG A 288 9.53 80.11 12.79
C ARG A 288 8.14 80.19 13.43
N VAL A 289 7.82 81.34 14.03
CA VAL A 289 6.47 81.62 14.55
C VAL A 289 5.46 81.51 13.39
N GLY A 290 4.61 80.49 13.43
CA GLY A 290 3.57 80.23 12.42
C GLY A 290 3.67 78.89 11.69
N ASP A 291 4.75 78.12 11.88
CA ASP A 291 4.90 76.82 11.23
C ASP A 291 4.14 75.70 11.97
N GLU A 292 3.62 74.73 11.22
CA GLU A 292 2.96 73.54 11.77
C GLU A 292 3.98 72.40 11.93
N ALA A 293 4.31 72.03 13.16
CA ALA A 293 5.19 70.91 13.48
C ALA A 293 4.38 69.63 13.73
N LYS A 294 4.72 68.53 13.05
CA LYS A 294 4.08 67.22 13.25
C LYS A 294 5.06 66.25 13.91
N THR A 295 4.69 65.75 15.09
CA THR A 295 5.39 64.68 15.79
C THR A 295 4.62 63.36 15.58
N CYS A 296 5.33 62.25 15.42
CA CYS A 296 4.73 60.93 15.62
C CYS A 296 4.92 60.57 17.10
N GLU A 297 3.84 60.65 17.88
CA GLU A 297 3.78 60.08 19.22
C GLU A 297 3.40 58.60 19.14
N TRP A 298 4.14 57.76 19.85
CA TRP A 298 3.63 56.46 20.27
C TRP A 298 2.54 56.71 21.31
N ARG A 299 1.27 56.46 20.98
CA ARG A 299 0.25 56.23 22.00
C ARG A 299 0.16 54.74 22.27
N TYR A 300 0.66 54.32 23.42
CA TYR A 300 0.32 53.03 23.99
C TYR A 300 -1.20 53.03 24.30
N PRO A 301 -1.97 51.96 23.99
CA PRO A 301 -3.40 51.90 24.32
C PRO A 301 -3.74 51.84 25.81
N TRP A 302 -2.79 52.09 26.72
CA TRP A 302 -3.00 52.15 28.17
C TRP A 302 -2.57 53.48 28.82
N GLU A 303 -2.15 54.47 28.03
CA GLU A 303 -1.89 55.83 28.54
C GLU A 303 -3.06 56.75 28.17
N THR A 304 -4.11 56.77 28.99
CA THR A 304 -4.87 57.99 29.34
C THR A 304 -5.90 57.74 30.45
N ILE A 305 -5.70 58.46 31.57
CA ILE A 305 -6.62 58.94 32.62
C ILE A 305 -7.35 57.90 33.47
#